data_AF-A0A957L8C5-F1
#
_entry.id   AF-A0A957L8C5-F1
#
_cell.length_a   1.000
_cell.length_b   1.000
_cell.length_c   1.000
_cell.angle_alpha   90.00
_cell.angle_beta   90.00
_cell.angle_gamma   90.00
#
_symmetry.space_group_name_H-M   'P 1'
#
loop_
_entity.id
_entity.type
_entity.pdbx_description
1 polymer ?
#
loop_
_entity_poly.entity_id
_entity_poly.type
_entity_poly.pdbx_seq_one_letter_code
_entity_poly.pdbx_strand_id
1 'polypeptide(L)'
;YYVSFDNESVGRLQGEGLVAAVEEAGLAEPVRVAVLNGSPTDNNATLFKNGYDSVINPLFESGAWEEVDDQSVPDWDNQQALVIFEQMLTAAGGEIDAAIAANDGLAGSVVAALANQGLPPIPVTGQDATVGGIQNILAGRQSMTVYKAIKAEAEAAAALAIAILKGEDTSDLVTGAINNGTNDVPSVLLVPVSVTKDNIAETVIADGFRTWDEICVGEFEEFCPADR
;
A
#
# COMPACT_ATOMS: atom_id res chain seq x y z
N TYR A 1 24.67 -2.51 -6.49
CA TYR A 1 24.00 -1.97 -5.30
C TYR A 1 22.56 -1.65 -5.65
N TYR A 2 21.69 -1.72 -4.65
CA TYR A 2 20.27 -1.37 -4.74
C TYR A 2 19.88 -0.57 -3.49
N VAL A 3 19.04 0.43 -3.62
CA VAL A 3 18.51 1.21 -2.49
C VAL A 3 17.01 1.24 -2.66
N SER A 4 16.29 0.80 -1.64
CA SER A 4 14.84 0.65 -1.64
C SER A 4 14.32 0.55 -0.21
N PHE A 5 13.01 0.41 -0.06
CA PHE A 5 12.40 -0.16 1.14
C PHE A 5 12.40 -1.69 1.08
N ASP A 6 12.24 -2.32 2.24
CA ASP A 6 11.90 -3.74 2.33
C ASP A 6 10.47 -3.97 1.79
N ASN A 7 10.40 -4.34 0.52
CA ASN A 7 9.14 -4.47 -0.21
C ASN A 7 8.30 -5.69 0.26
N GLU A 8 8.90 -6.75 0.80
CA GLU A 8 8.10 -7.82 1.41
C GLU A 8 7.48 -7.35 2.73
N SER A 9 8.21 -6.52 3.50
CA SER A 9 7.63 -5.85 4.67
C SER A 9 6.50 -4.90 4.31
N VAL A 10 6.59 -4.15 3.20
CA VAL A 10 5.47 -3.33 2.69
C VAL A 10 4.24 -4.20 2.48
N GLY A 11 4.39 -5.30 1.73
CA GLY A 11 3.26 -6.20 1.44
C GLY A 11 2.66 -6.79 2.71
N ARG A 12 3.51 -7.24 3.65
CA ARG A 12 3.04 -7.77 4.94
C ARG A 12 2.25 -6.75 5.75
N LEU A 13 2.72 -5.48 5.80
CA LEU A 13 1.96 -4.40 6.45
C LEU A 13 0.61 -4.14 5.78
N GLN A 14 0.50 -4.31 4.45
CA GLN A 14 -0.78 -4.25 3.75
C GLN A 14 -1.69 -5.41 4.17
N GLY A 15 -1.18 -6.65 4.15
CA GLY A 15 -1.95 -7.83 4.58
C GLY A 15 -2.46 -7.70 6.02
N GLU A 16 -1.58 -7.35 6.96
CA GLU A 16 -1.92 -7.12 8.37
C GLU A 16 -2.92 -5.97 8.53
N GLY A 17 -2.72 -4.88 7.77
CA GLY A 17 -3.62 -3.72 7.77
C GLY A 17 -5.02 -4.05 7.26
N LEU A 18 -5.15 -4.92 6.24
CA LEU A 18 -6.46 -5.37 5.77
C LEU A 18 -7.15 -6.25 6.81
N VAL A 19 -6.44 -7.19 7.42
CA VAL A 19 -6.97 -8.05 8.49
C VAL A 19 -7.52 -7.20 9.63
N ALA A 20 -6.74 -6.25 10.14
CA ALA A 20 -7.17 -5.37 11.21
C ALA A 20 -8.42 -4.55 10.84
N ALA A 21 -8.49 -4.04 9.60
CA ALA A 21 -9.63 -3.26 9.14
C ALA A 21 -10.90 -4.12 8.94
N VAL A 22 -10.75 -5.37 8.49
CA VAL A 22 -11.85 -6.35 8.40
C VAL A 22 -12.39 -6.68 9.79
N GLU A 23 -11.51 -6.91 10.77
CA GLU A 23 -11.87 -7.15 12.17
C GLU A 23 -12.59 -5.94 12.79
N GLU A 24 -12.07 -4.73 12.59
CA GLU A 24 -12.66 -3.48 13.07
C GLU A 24 -14.05 -3.24 12.48
N ALA A 25 -14.24 -3.55 11.19
CA ALA A 25 -15.52 -3.46 10.51
C ALA A 25 -16.52 -4.54 10.96
N GLY A 26 -16.08 -5.58 11.67
CA GLY A 26 -16.94 -6.65 12.17
C GLY A 26 -17.61 -7.46 11.05
N LEU A 27 -16.91 -7.65 9.92
CA LEU A 27 -17.44 -8.37 8.77
C LEU A 27 -17.64 -9.87 9.08
N ALA A 28 -18.71 -10.43 8.54
CA ALA A 28 -19.01 -11.85 8.72
C ALA A 28 -18.18 -12.71 7.75
N GLU A 29 -17.80 -13.90 8.20
CA GLU A 29 -17.10 -14.88 7.36
C GLU A 29 -18.08 -15.71 6.49
N PRO A 30 -17.69 -16.11 5.27
CA PRO A 30 -16.41 -15.80 4.63
C PRO A 30 -16.35 -14.34 4.15
N VAL A 31 -15.24 -13.66 4.41
CA VAL A 31 -15.00 -12.30 3.90
C VAL A 31 -14.54 -12.40 2.44
N ARG A 32 -15.27 -11.79 1.51
CA ARG A 32 -14.98 -11.85 0.07
C ARG A 32 -13.97 -10.77 -0.30
N VAL A 33 -12.76 -11.19 -0.68
CA VAL A 33 -11.61 -10.29 -0.90
C VAL A 33 -11.19 -10.26 -2.36
N ALA A 34 -11.05 -9.05 -2.92
CA ALA A 34 -10.41 -8.84 -4.21
C ALA A 34 -8.96 -8.37 -4.06
N VAL A 35 -8.06 -8.82 -4.94
CA VAL A 35 -6.65 -8.47 -4.89
C VAL A 35 -6.24 -7.72 -6.16
N LEU A 36 -5.92 -6.43 -6.02
CA LEU A 36 -5.34 -5.58 -7.06
C LEU A 36 -3.83 -5.41 -6.83
N ASN A 37 -3.05 -6.22 -7.52
CA ASN A 37 -1.60 -6.17 -7.49
C ASN A 37 -1.06 -5.02 -8.36
N GLY A 38 0.24 -4.74 -8.20
CA GLY A 38 0.97 -3.79 -9.04
C GLY A 38 1.25 -4.27 -10.46
N SER A 39 2.13 -3.53 -11.16
CA SER A 39 2.52 -3.88 -12.53
C SER A 39 3.28 -5.21 -12.60
N PRO A 40 2.93 -6.13 -13.52
CA PRO A 40 3.63 -7.41 -13.66
C PRO A 40 5.07 -7.26 -14.19
N THR A 41 5.44 -6.08 -14.69
CA THR A 41 6.80 -5.75 -15.15
C THR A 41 7.68 -5.14 -14.07
N ASP A 42 7.12 -4.88 -12.89
CA ASP A 42 7.81 -4.30 -11.74
C ASP A 42 8.09 -5.37 -10.68
N ASN A 43 9.38 -5.61 -10.39
CA ASN A 43 9.79 -6.57 -9.37
C ASN A 43 9.22 -6.24 -7.98
N ASN A 44 9.02 -4.95 -7.67
CA ASN A 44 8.45 -4.56 -6.38
C ASN A 44 7.02 -5.07 -6.22
N ALA A 45 6.22 -5.10 -7.29
CA ALA A 45 4.86 -5.65 -7.26
C ALA A 45 4.85 -7.13 -6.85
N THR A 46 5.82 -7.92 -7.34
CA THR A 46 6.00 -9.31 -6.91
C THR A 46 6.35 -9.40 -5.42
N LEU A 47 7.24 -8.55 -4.92
CA LEU A 47 7.64 -8.55 -3.51
C LEU A 47 6.51 -8.09 -2.57
N PHE A 48 5.73 -7.08 -2.98
CA PHE A 48 4.51 -6.69 -2.25
C PHE A 48 3.55 -7.88 -2.19
N LYS A 49 3.32 -8.55 -3.33
CA LYS A 49 2.46 -9.73 -3.39
C LYS A 49 2.90 -10.82 -2.44
N ASN A 50 4.17 -11.21 -2.49
CA ASN A 50 4.71 -12.19 -1.54
C ASN A 50 4.46 -11.79 -0.08
N GLY A 51 4.58 -10.49 0.21
CA GLY A 51 4.31 -9.92 1.53
C GLY A 51 2.85 -10.10 1.99
N TYR A 52 1.87 -9.57 1.25
CA TYR A 52 0.47 -9.70 1.69
C TYR A 52 -0.06 -11.13 1.55
N ASP A 53 0.36 -11.89 0.53
CA ASP A 53 0.01 -13.31 0.37
C ASP A 53 0.45 -14.13 1.60
N SER A 54 1.60 -13.81 2.20
CA SER A 54 2.07 -14.48 3.42
C SER A 54 1.12 -14.31 4.62
N VAL A 55 0.26 -13.28 4.58
CA VAL A 55 -0.73 -12.97 5.63
C VAL A 55 -2.12 -13.48 5.24
N ILE A 56 -2.55 -13.24 4.00
CA ILE A 56 -3.95 -13.47 3.59
C ILE A 56 -4.19 -14.89 3.05
N ASN A 57 -3.19 -15.57 2.47
CA ASN A 57 -3.38 -16.92 1.95
C ASN A 57 -3.80 -17.93 3.03
N PRO A 58 -3.26 -17.91 4.27
CA PRO A 58 -3.77 -18.73 5.35
C PRO A 58 -5.26 -18.52 5.65
N LEU A 59 -5.79 -17.31 5.45
CA LEU A 59 -7.21 -16.99 5.66
C LEU A 59 -8.08 -17.57 4.55
N PHE A 60 -7.63 -17.50 3.29
CA PHE A 60 -8.27 -18.20 2.18
C PHE A 60 -8.24 -19.73 2.36
N GLU A 61 -7.10 -20.29 2.75
CA GLU A 61 -6.94 -21.74 2.96
C GLU A 61 -7.83 -22.27 4.10
N SER A 62 -8.05 -21.47 5.14
CA SER A 62 -8.93 -21.81 6.26
C SER A 62 -10.43 -21.69 5.92
N GLY A 63 -10.77 -20.99 4.83
CA GLY A 63 -12.14 -20.63 4.47
C GLY A 63 -12.74 -19.47 5.26
N ALA A 64 -11.94 -18.80 6.12
CA ALA A 64 -12.35 -17.57 6.78
C ALA A 64 -12.56 -16.44 5.75
N TRP A 65 -11.73 -16.41 4.71
CA TRP A 65 -11.85 -15.49 3.58
C TRP A 65 -12.11 -16.27 2.29
N GLU A 66 -12.77 -15.64 1.33
CA GLU A 66 -12.96 -16.14 -0.04
C GLU A 66 -12.26 -15.18 -1.02
N GLU A 67 -11.36 -15.70 -1.85
CA GLU A 67 -10.74 -14.91 -2.92
C GLU A 67 -11.75 -14.73 -4.06
N VAL A 68 -12.15 -13.48 -4.31
CA VAL A 68 -13.05 -13.11 -5.41
C VAL A 68 -12.30 -13.19 -6.74
N ASP A 69 -11.16 -12.50 -6.80
CA ASP A 69 -10.24 -12.49 -7.95
C ASP A 69 -8.90 -11.86 -7.54
N ASP A 70 -7.84 -12.21 -8.26
CA ASP A 70 -6.47 -11.73 -8.09
C ASP A 70 -5.92 -11.28 -9.44
N GLN A 71 -5.76 -9.96 -9.62
CA GLN A 71 -5.34 -9.39 -10.91
C GLN A 71 -4.19 -8.40 -10.73
N SER A 72 -3.25 -8.44 -11.68
CA SER A 72 -2.20 -7.43 -11.79
C SER A 72 -2.67 -6.23 -12.60
N VAL A 73 -2.25 -5.03 -12.23
CA VAL A 73 -2.60 -3.80 -12.94
C VAL A 73 -1.41 -3.32 -13.78
N PRO A 74 -1.45 -3.46 -15.13
CA PRO A 74 -0.36 -3.03 -16.00
C PRO A 74 0.04 -1.57 -15.77
N ASP A 75 1.35 -1.33 -15.68
CA ASP A 75 1.95 0.00 -15.56
C ASP A 75 1.49 0.81 -14.35
N TRP A 76 0.89 0.16 -13.35
CA TRP A 76 0.25 0.83 -12.21
C TRP A 76 -0.84 1.83 -12.64
N ASP A 77 -1.50 1.56 -13.77
CA ASP A 77 -2.47 2.46 -14.37
C ASP A 77 -3.81 2.46 -13.62
N ASN A 78 -4.14 3.59 -13.00
CA ASN A 78 -5.36 3.73 -12.20
C ASN A 78 -6.65 3.57 -13.03
N GLN A 79 -6.64 3.93 -14.31
CA GLN A 79 -7.83 3.79 -15.17
C GLN A 79 -8.07 2.31 -15.51
N GLN A 80 -7.01 1.55 -15.74
CA GLN A 80 -7.08 0.09 -15.87
C GLN A 80 -7.52 -0.56 -14.56
N ALA A 81 -6.96 -0.12 -13.42
CA ALA A 81 -7.37 -0.60 -12.10
C ALA A 81 -8.87 -0.43 -11.85
N LEU A 82 -9.43 0.73 -12.21
CA LEU A 82 -10.86 1.02 -12.11
C LEU A 82 -11.67 0.03 -12.95
N VAL A 83 -11.29 -0.17 -14.21
CA VAL A 83 -11.97 -1.12 -15.11
C VAL A 83 -11.87 -2.56 -14.60
N ILE A 84 -10.70 -2.97 -14.10
CA ILE A 84 -10.47 -4.31 -13.55
C ILE A 84 -11.38 -4.53 -12.33
N PHE A 85 -11.38 -3.61 -11.37
CA PHE A 85 -12.20 -3.77 -10.17
C PHE A 85 -13.70 -3.69 -10.46
N GLU A 86 -14.15 -2.84 -11.39
CA GLU A 86 -15.55 -2.82 -11.85
C GLU A 86 -15.96 -4.18 -12.47
N GLN A 87 -15.06 -4.85 -13.18
CA GLN A 87 -15.30 -6.20 -13.71
C GLN A 87 -15.36 -7.25 -12.60
N MET A 88 -14.43 -7.22 -11.63
CA MET A 88 -14.46 -8.09 -10.45
C MET A 88 -15.78 -7.92 -9.69
N LEU A 89 -16.17 -6.67 -9.43
CA LEU A 89 -17.41 -6.33 -8.72
C LEU A 89 -18.64 -6.82 -9.48
N THR A 90 -18.67 -6.66 -10.80
CA THR A 90 -19.77 -7.17 -11.64
C THR A 90 -19.83 -8.70 -11.61
N ALA A 91 -18.69 -9.38 -11.71
CA ALA A 91 -18.61 -10.84 -11.68
C ALA A 91 -19.02 -11.41 -10.32
N ALA A 92 -18.71 -10.69 -9.24
CA ALA A 92 -19.12 -11.01 -7.87
C ALA A 92 -20.57 -10.59 -7.55
N GLY A 93 -21.31 -10.00 -8.48
CA GLY A 93 -22.69 -9.56 -8.25
C GLY A 93 -22.80 -8.36 -7.29
N GLY A 94 -21.74 -7.56 -7.16
CA GLY A 94 -21.65 -6.45 -6.20
C GLY A 94 -21.16 -6.86 -4.81
N GLU A 95 -20.83 -8.14 -4.60
CA GLU A 95 -20.45 -8.69 -3.30
C GLU A 95 -18.92 -8.81 -3.18
N ILE A 96 -18.27 -7.70 -2.82
CA ILE A 96 -16.86 -7.66 -2.40
C ILE A 96 -16.82 -6.95 -1.05
N ASP A 97 -16.26 -7.60 -0.04
CA ASP A 97 -16.26 -7.14 1.34
C ASP A 97 -14.97 -6.40 1.72
N ALA A 98 -13.87 -6.67 1.03
CA ALA A 98 -12.57 -6.06 1.29
C ALA A 98 -11.66 -6.14 0.04
N ALA A 99 -10.63 -5.30 -0.01
CA ALA A 99 -9.67 -5.32 -1.11
C ALA A 99 -8.23 -5.08 -0.66
N ILE A 100 -7.29 -5.87 -1.19
CA ILE A 100 -5.88 -5.46 -1.25
C ILE A 100 -5.71 -4.57 -2.47
N ALA A 101 -5.14 -3.38 -2.29
CA ALA A 101 -4.68 -2.55 -3.38
C ALA A 101 -3.21 -2.19 -3.15
N ALA A 102 -2.35 -2.55 -4.11
CA ALA A 102 -0.90 -2.48 -3.91
C ALA A 102 -0.34 -1.06 -3.74
N ASN A 103 -1.08 -0.02 -4.12
CA ASN A 103 -0.78 1.38 -3.75
C ASN A 103 -2.04 2.25 -3.62
N ASP A 104 -1.87 3.50 -3.18
CA ASP A 104 -2.98 4.44 -2.98
C ASP A 104 -3.71 4.81 -4.29
N GLY A 105 -3.04 4.77 -5.43
CA GLY A 105 -3.66 5.03 -6.73
C GLY A 105 -4.68 3.95 -7.08
N LEU A 106 -4.28 2.68 -6.92
CA LEU A 106 -5.16 1.52 -7.10
C LEU A 106 -6.28 1.51 -6.06
N ALA A 107 -5.98 1.87 -4.80
CA ALA A 107 -6.98 2.01 -3.75
C ALA A 107 -8.03 3.08 -4.12
N GLY A 108 -7.59 4.22 -4.65
CA GLY A 108 -8.47 5.26 -5.18
C GLY A 108 -9.40 4.76 -6.29
N SER A 109 -8.94 3.84 -7.14
CA SER A 109 -9.77 3.19 -8.16
C SER A 109 -10.82 2.26 -7.57
N VAL A 110 -10.50 1.51 -6.50
CA VAL A 110 -11.48 0.72 -5.73
C VAL A 110 -12.57 1.63 -5.15
N VAL A 111 -12.16 2.72 -4.48
CA VAL A 111 -13.08 3.71 -3.89
C VAL A 111 -14.00 4.31 -4.96
N ALA A 112 -13.44 4.69 -6.11
CA ALA A 112 -14.21 5.25 -7.21
C ALA A 112 -15.22 4.26 -7.80
N ALA A 113 -14.82 2.99 -7.98
CA ALA A 113 -15.70 1.95 -8.50
C ALA A 113 -16.92 1.70 -7.60
N LEU A 114 -16.70 1.61 -6.29
CA LEU A 114 -17.78 1.45 -5.31
C LEU A 114 -18.72 2.66 -5.34
N ALA A 115 -18.17 3.87 -5.34
CA ALA A 115 -18.94 5.10 -5.42
C ALA A 115 -19.78 5.20 -6.71
N ASN A 116 -19.22 4.80 -7.87
CA ASN A 116 -19.92 4.78 -9.16
C ASN A 116 -21.15 3.87 -9.14
N GLN A 117 -21.12 2.79 -8.35
CA GLN A 117 -22.24 1.86 -8.17
C GLN A 117 -23.14 2.23 -6.99
N GLY A 118 -22.85 3.31 -6.27
CA GLY A 118 -23.59 3.70 -5.06
C GLY A 118 -23.41 2.72 -3.90
N LEU A 119 -22.32 1.95 -3.89
CA LEU A 119 -21.96 1.03 -2.82
C LEU A 119 -21.20 1.77 -1.71
N PRO A 120 -21.31 1.30 -0.44
CA PRO A 120 -20.52 1.86 0.64
C PRO A 120 -19.03 1.57 0.46
N PRO A 121 -18.14 2.34 1.11
CA PRO A 121 -16.73 1.97 1.22
C PRO A 121 -16.55 0.62 1.90
N ILE A 122 -15.48 -0.07 1.53
CA ILE A 122 -15.04 -1.34 2.13
C ILE A 122 -13.61 -1.18 2.67
N PRO A 123 -13.15 -2.05 3.58
CA PRO A 123 -11.74 -2.11 3.93
C PRO A 123 -10.85 -2.25 2.69
N VAL A 124 -9.94 -1.30 2.49
CA VAL A 124 -8.98 -1.30 1.38
C VAL A 124 -7.63 -0.75 1.82
N THR A 125 -6.55 -1.41 1.41
CA THR A 125 -5.17 -1.02 1.73
C THR A 125 -4.59 -0.09 0.68
N GLY A 126 -3.39 0.43 0.93
CA GLY A 126 -2.65 1.25 -0.02
C GLY A 126 -1.17 1.35 0.33
N GLN A 127 -0.47 2.23 -0.37
CA GLN A 127 0.96 2.49 -0.24
C GLN A 127 1.26 3.88 -0.81
N ASP A 128 2.30 4.51 -0.28
CA ASP A 128 2.94 5.76 -0.68
C ASP A 128 2.47 7.01 0.07
N ALA A 129 1.41 6.91 0.88
CA ALA A 129 0.84 8.06 1.60
C ALA A 129 0.65 9.28 0.70
N THR A 130 0.04 9.06 -0.46
CA THR A 130 -0.38 10.11 -1.38
C THR A 130 -1.40 11.03 -0.71
N VAL A 131 -1.55 12.27 -1.20
CA VAL A 131 -2.59 13.18 -0.69
C VAL A 131 -3.97 12.53 -0.76
N GLY A 132 -4.29 11.89 -1.89
CA GLY A 132 -5.57 11.18 -2.08
C GLY A 132 -5.72 9.99 -1.14
N GLY A 133 -4.67 9.20 -0.90
CA GLY A 133 -4.69 8.10 0.06
C GLY A 133 -4.96 8.57 1.48
N ILE A 134 -4.25 9.61 1.94
CA ILE A 134 -4.47 10.19 3.28
C ILE A 134 -5.87 10.81 3.41
N GLN A 135 -6.34 11.51 2.37
CA GLN A 135 -7.70 12.04 2.31
C GLN A 135 -8.76 10.92 2.41
N ASN A 136 -8.57 9.82 1.68
CA ASN A 136 -9.45 8.66 1.77
C ASN A 136 -9.41 8.02 3.16
N ILE A 137 -8.25 7.94 3.81
CA ILE A 137 -8.13 7.42 5.19
C ILE A 137 -8.90 8.30 6.18
N LEU A 138 -8.75 9.63 6.11
CA LEU A 138 -9.47 10.55 6.98
C LEU A 138 -10.99 10.45 6.80
N ALA A 139 -11.43 10.32 5.55
CA ALA A 139 -12.83 10.16 5.16
C ALA A 139 -13.40 8.75 5.39
N GLY A 140 -12.59 7.78 5.87
CA GLY A 140 -13.01 6.39 6.09
C GLY A 140 -13.30 5.62 4.80
N ARG A 141 -12.72 6.05 3.67
CA ARG A 141 -12.85 5.42 2.35
C ARG A 141 -11.70 4.46 2.04
N GLN A 142 -10.58 4.58 2.74
CA GLN A 142 -9.42 3.69 2.68
C GLN A 142 -8.99 3.38 4.11
N SER A 143 -8.57 2.16 4.41
CA SER A 143 -8.27 1.75 5.79
C SER A 143 -6.89 2.18 6.24
N MET A 144 -5.90 2.05 5.35
CA MET A 144 -4.51 2.31 5.66
C MET A 144 -3.68 2.57 4.40
N THR A 145 -2.47 3.10 4.58
CA THR A 145 -1.43 3.19 3.55
C THR A 145 -0.07 2.86 4.15
N VAL A 146 0.86 2.36 3.35
CA VAL A 146 2.26 2.18 3.79
C VAL A 146 3.09 3.40 3.40
N TYR A 147 3.58 4.14 4.39
CA TYR A 147 4.51 5.24 4.21
C TYR A 147 5.94 4.76 3.99
N LYS A 148 6.56 5.30 2.94
CA LYS A 148 7.96 5.13 2.57
C LYS A 148 8.62 6.50 2.52
N ALA A 149 9.48 6.80 3.49
CA ALA A 149 10.14 8.09 3.61
C ALA A 149 11.17 8.32 2.49
N ILE A 150 10.72 8.87 1.36
CA ILE A 150 11.54 9.09 0.16
C ILE A 150 12.79 9.95 0.43
N LYS A 151 12.73 10.84 1.44
CA LYS A 151 13.90 11.63 1.86
C LYS A 151 14.99 10.74 2.43
N ALA A 152 14.63 9.82 3.32
CA ALA A 152 15.57 8.87 3.91
C ALA A 152 16.17 7.94 2.84
N GLU A 153 15.36 7.50 1.87
CA GLU A 153 15.83 6.70 0.74
C GLU A 153 16.82 7.47 -0.14
N ALA A 154 16.53 8.74 -0.46
CA ALA A 154 17.43 9.61 -1.20
C ALA A 154 18.74 9.89 -0.45
N GLU A 155 18.68 10.09 0.87
CA GLU A 155 19.86 10.27 1.73
C GLU A 155 20.72 8.99 1.76
N ALA A 156 20.11 7.82 1.89
CA ALA A 156 20.80 6.53 1.83
C ALA A 156 21.48 6.31 0.48
N ALA A 157 20.78 6.62 -0.63
CA ALA A 157 21.33 6.52 -1.97
C ALA A 157 22.53 7.47 -2.16
N ALA A 158 22.41 8.71 -1.70
CA ALA A 158 23.49 9.70 -1.77
C ALA A 158 24.71 9.28 -0.93
N ALA A 159 24.49 8.82 0.31
CA ALA A 159 25.56 8.34 1.19
C ALA A 159 26.32 7.17 0.55
N LEU A 160 25.60 6.18 0.01
CA LEU A 160 26.19 5.04 -0.66
C LEU A 160 26.99 5.45 -1.91
N ALA A 161 26.43 6.33 -2.74
CA ALA A 161 27.12 6.82 -3.93
C ALA A 161 28.41 7.58 -3.59
N ILE A 162 28.40 8.39 -2.53
CA ILE A 162 29.58 9.13 -2.06
C ILE A 162 30.65 8.16 -1.54
N ALA A 163 30.29 7.16 -0.74
CA ALA A 163 31.22 6.16 -0.24
C ALA A 163 31.90 5.40 -1.38
N ILE A 164 31.12 4.95 -2.37
CA ILE A 164 31.64 4.30 -3.58
C ILE A 164 32.62 5.21 -4.34
N LEU A 165 32.25 6.48 -4.56
CA LEU A 165 33.10 7.44 -5.29
C LEU A 165 34.45 7.66 -4.61
N LYS A 166 34.48 7.64 -3.28
CA LYS A 166 35.69 7.82 -2.48
C LYS A 166 36.49 6.53 -2.28
N GLY A 167 35.98 5.38 -2.69
CA GLY A 167 36.58 4.08 -2.40
C GLY A 167 36.54 3.72 -0.92
N GLU A 168 35.56 4.25 -0.18
CA GLU A 168 35.32 3.92 1.23
C GLU A 168 34.61 2.55 1.34
N ASP A 169 34.74 1.90 2.51
CA ASP A 169 33.99 0.67 2.78
C ASP A 169 32.49 0.98 2.92
N THR A 170 31.65 0.19 2.24
CA THR A 170 30.19 0.34 2.22
C THR A 170 29.47 -0.67 3.11
N SER A 171 30.20 -1.56 3.79
CA SER A 171 29.62 -2.66 4.58
C SER A 171 28.61 -2.19 5.62
N ASP A 172 28.88 -1.06 6.29
CA ASP A 172 27.98 -0.46 7.30
C ASP A 172 26.72 0.20 6.70
N LEU A 173 26.71 0.49 5.39
CA LEU A 173 25.56 1.09 4.70
C LEU A 173 24.60 0.04 4.16
N VAL A 174 25.11 -1.15 3.81
CA VAL A 174 24.34 -2.25 3.23
C VAL A 174 23.60 -3.00 4.34
N THR A 175 22.27 -3.03 4.27
CA THR A 175 21.41 -3.68 5.28
C THR A 175 20.83 -5.01 4.81
N GLY A 176 21.05 -5.40 3.55
CA GLY A 176 20.59 -6.69 3.02
C GLY A 176 21.06 -6.95 1.59
N ALA A 177 20.38 -7.87 0.91
CA ALA A 177 20.60 -8.14 -0.50
C ALA A 177 19.30 -8.52 -1.20
N ILE A 178 19.17 -8.19 -2.48
CA ILE A 178 18.04 -8.59 -3.34
C ILE A 178 18.56 -9.43 -4.50
N ASN A 179 18.00 -10.61 -4.70
CA ASN A 179 18.34 -11.46 -5.83
C ASN A 179 17.68 -10.93 -7.11
N ASN A 180 18.47 -10.65 -8.15
CA ASN A 180 17.94 -10.16 -9.43
C ASN A 180 17.76 -11.29 -10.48
N GLY A 181 17.69 -12.55 -10.04
CA GLY A 181 17.65 -13.74 -10.89
C GLY A 181 19.02 -14.22 -11.37
N THR A 182 20.09 -13.45 -11.15
CA THR A 182 21.47 -13.87 -11.51
C THR A 182 22.41 -13.83 -10.32
N ASN A 183 22.37 -12.75 -9.52
CA ASN A 183 23.22 -12.58 -8.34
C ASN A 183 22.44 -11.90 -7.21
N ASP A 184 22.94 -12.05 -5.99
CA ASP A 184 22.51 -11.25 -4.85
C ASP A 184 23.15 -9.86 -4.96
N VAL A 185 22.30 -8.84 -5.10
CA VAL A 185 22.71 -7.44 -5.20
C VAL A 185 22.77 -6.87 -3.79
N PRO A 186 23.92 -6.35 -3.31
CA PRO A 186 24.00 -5.66 -2.03
C PRO A 186 23.04 -4.48 -1.98
N SER A 187 22.22 -4.42 -0.93
CA SER A 187 21.07 -3.52 -0.83
C SER A 187 21.06 -2.71 0.45
N VAL A 188 20.60 -1.46 0.37
CA VAL A 188 20.12 -0.69 1.52
C VAL A 188 18.60 -0.76 1.49
N LEU A 189 18.04 -1.55 2.41
CA LEU A 189 16.60 -1.75 2.59
C LEU A 189 16.13 -0.95 3.80
N LEU A 190 15.35 0.10 3.54
CA LEU A 190 14.74 0.94 4.55
C LEU A 190 13.45 0.31 5.10
N VAL A 191 13.10 0.66 6.34
CA VAL A 191 11.92 0.14 7.03
C VAL A 191 10.68 0.97 6.63
N PRO A 192 9.63 0.36 6.05
CA PRO A 192 8.37 1.03 5.78
C PRO A 192 7.53 1.19 7.06
N VAL A 193 6.55 2.11 7.03
CA VAL A 193 5.68 2.41 8.19
C VAL A 193 4.22 2.30 7.79
N SER A 194 3.41 1.55 8.55
CA SER A 194 1.95 1.54 8.36
C SER A 194 1.33 2.83 8.87
N VAL A 195 0.46 3.43 8.07
CA VAL A 195 -0.25 4.68 8.38
C VAL A 195 -1.76 4.43 8.35
N THR A 196 -2.41 4.73 9.46
CA THR A 196 -3.86 4.72 9.65
C THR A 196 -4.32 6.10 10.10
N LYS A 197 -5.64 6.30 10.26
CA LYS A 197 -6.20 7.56 10.74
C LYS A 197 -5.56 8.03 12.06
N ASP A 198 -5.19 7.10 12.92
CA ASP A 198 -4.70 7.39 14.28
C ASP A 198 -3.26 7.93 14.32
N ASN A 199 -2.43 7.67 13.30
CA ASN A 199 -1.00 8.00 13.35
C ASN A 199 -0.53 8.92 12.20
N ILE A 200 -1.43 9.47 11.37
CA ILE A 200 -1.08 10.43 10.30
C ILE A 200 -0.22 11.59 10.83
N ALA A 201 -0.63 12.19 11.96
CA ALA A 201 0.06 13.33 12.55
C ALA A 201 1.50 12.98 12.98
N GLU A 202 1.70 11.80 13.55
CA GLU A 202 2.99 11.34 14.09
C GLU A 202 3.94 10.78 13.02
N THR A 203 3.42 10.47 11.83
CA THR A 203 4.17 9.89 10.72
C THR A 203 4.40 10.93 9.63
N VAL A 204 3.50 11.02 8.66
CA VAL A 204 3.69 11.78 7.42
C VAL A 204 3.70 13.29 7.64
N ILE A 205 2.99 13.78 8.67
CA ILE A 205 2.98 15.21 9.02
C ILE A 205 4.23 15.57 9.82
N ALA A 206 4.55 14.81 10.89
CA ALA A 206 5.72 15.07 11.71
C ALA A 206 7.04 14.97 10.92
N ASP A 207 7.12 14.06 9.94
CA ASP A 207 8.27 13.94 9.04
C ASP A 207 8.32 15.05 7.97
N GLY A 208 7.28 15.87 7.88
CA GLY A 208 7.15 16.94 6.89
C GLY A 208 7.00 16.43 5.45
N PHE A 209 6.66 15.15 5.28
CA PHE A 209 6.36 14.55 3.99
C PHE A 209 5.02 15.06 3.43
N ARG A 210 4.06 15.26 4.33
CA ARG A 210 2.76 15.90 4.06
C ARG A 210 2.52 17.07 4.99
N THR A 211 1.59 17.93 4.58
CA THR A 211 1.08 19.07 5.34
C THR A 211 -0.44 18.99 5.45
N TRP A 212 -1.00 19.47 6.55
CA TRP A 212 -2.45 19.56 6.67
C TRP A 212 -3.06 20.50 5.62
N ASP A 213 -2.34 21.54 5.20
CA ASP A 213 -2.80 22.46 4.16
C ASP A 213 -2.99 21.78 2.79
N GLU A 214 -2.17 20.77 2.44
CA GLU A 214 -2.36 20.04 1.18
C GLU A 214 -3.47 18.98 1.26
N ILE A 215 -3.68 18.41 2.46
CA ILE A 215 -4.65 17.33 2.69
C ILE A 215 -6.05 17.89 2.92
N CYS A 216 -6.19 18.93 3.74
CA CYS A 216 -7.44 19.46 4.22
C CYS A 216 -7.99 20.53 3.29
N VAL A 217 -8.38 20.10 2.09
CA VAL A 217 -8.93 20.97 1.04
C VAL A 217 -10.29 20.47 0.56
N GLY A 218 -11.18 21.41 0.22
CA GLY A 218 -12.47 21.07 -0.39
C GLY A 218 -13.35 20.23 0.53
N GLU A 219 -13.88 19.11 0.02
CA GLU A 219 -14.71 18.21 0.84
C GLU A 219 -13.93 17.57 2.00
N PHE A 220 -12.59 17.52 1.94
CA PHE A 220 -11.80 16.85 2.96
C PHE A 220 -11.54 17.71 4.20
N GLU A 221 -11.88 19.00 4.18
CA GLU A 221 -11.71 19.89 5.32
C GLU A 221 -12.48 19.41 6.56
N GLU A 222 -13.64 18.77 6.38
CA GLU A 222 -14.51 18.31 7.47
C GLU A 222 -13.96 17.06 8.19
N PHE A 223 -13.09 16.28 7.54
CA PHE A 223 -12.52 15.05 8.11
C PHE A 223 -11.20 15.27 8.85
N CYS A 224 -10.63 16.47 8.72
CA CYS A 224 -9.34 16.80 9.30
C CYS A 224 -9.41 17.21 10.78
N PRO A 225 -8.32 17.05 11.55
CA PRO A 225 -8.23 17.54 12.92
C PRO A 225 -8.52 19.05 13.00
N ALA A 226 -9.22 19.45 14.07
CA ALA A 226 -9.58 20.85 14.30
C ALA A 226 -8.39 21.71 14.78
N ASP A 227 -7.37 21.06 15.34
CA ASP A 227 -6.16 21.66 15.94
C ASP A 227 -4.93 21.57 15.01
N ARG A 228 -5.16 21.45 13.70
CA ARG A 228 -4.14 21.39 12.64
C ARG A 228 -3.33 22.68 12.49
#